data_AF-A0A381UW74-F1
#
_entry.id   AF-A0A381UW74-F1
#
_cell.length_a   1.000
_cell.length_b   1.000
_cell.length_c   1.000
_cell.angle_alpha   90.00
_cell.angle_beta   90.00
_cell.angle_gamma   90.00
#
_symmetry.space_group_name_H-M   'P 1'
#
loop_
_entity.id
_entity.type
_entity.pdbx_description
1 polymer ?
#
loop_
_entity_poly.entity_id
_entity_poly.type
_entity_poly.pdbx_seq_one_letter_code
_entity_poly.pdbx_strand_id
1 'polypeptide(L)'
;MLGFAKPYRSRMSAAILAMAIYGGASAGLAYLIKPIFDEVLPKGESFGIVIFTLIGCYLLKGVGAYVSTYLMTGVGQRVVMDIRNTLFGHIVRQSVAFFSSRTTGRLMSRITNDVHQVQQAVSVTLVDLLRESLALVAYASLLFYYDVRLALVCMTGAPLVIYPLVRLGQRV
;
A
#
# COMPACT_ATOMS: atom_id res chain seq x y z
N MET A 1 -20.31 0.07 -2.74
CA MET A 1 -18.89 -0.30 -2.87
C MET A 1 -18.47 -1.43 -1.90
N LEU A 2 -18.84 -1.40 -0.62
CA LEU A 2 -18.53 -2.49 0.36
C LEU A 2 -19.13 -3.88 0.02
N GLY A 3 -20.20 -3.94 -0.78
CA GLY A 3 -20.82 -5.20 -1.22
C GLY A 3 -19.99 -6.02 -2.21
N PHE A 4 -19.16 -5.39 -3.04
CA PHE A 4 -18.35 -6.07 -4.07
C PHE A 4 -17.02 -6.65 -3.53
N ALA A 5 -16.60 -6.27 -2.33
CA ALA A 5 -15.41 -6.83 -1.67
C ALA A 5 -15.71 -8.13 -0.89
N LYS A 6 -16.98 -8.39 -0.57
CA LYS A 6 -17.45 -9.56 0.20
C LYS A 6 -17.05 -10.93 -0.38
N PRO A 7 -17.07 -11.17 -1.72
CA PRO A 7 -16.64 -12.45 -2.29
C PRO A 7 -15.11 -12.66 -2.31
N TYR A 8 -14.29 -11.66 -1.98
CA TYR A 8 -12.83 -11.73 -2.05
C TYR A 8 -12.13 -11.82 -0.68
N ARG A 9 -12.87 -12.12 0.39
CA ARG A 9 -12.36 -12.13 1.78
C ARG A 9 -11.16 -13.06 2.01
N SER A 10 -11.08 -14.21 1.32
CA SER A 10 -9.94 -15.14 1.44
C SER A 10 -8.66 -14.56 0.82
N ARG A 11 -8.77 -13.85 -0.31
CA ARG A 11 -7.63 -13.18 -0.95
C ARG A 11 -7.22 -11.91 -0.22
N MET A 12 -8.20 -11.19 0.35
CA MET A 12 -7.91 -10.02 1.18
C MET A 12 -7.17 -10.39 2.46
N SER A 13 -7.60 -11.44 3.17
CA SER A 13 -6.89 -11.92 4.37
C SER A 13 -5.49 -12.42 4.05
N ALA A 14 -5.31 -13.17 2.96
CA ALA A 14 -3.99 -13.60 2.49
C ALA A 14 -3.08 -12.40 2.12
N ALA A 15 -3.63 -11.35 1.49
CA ALA A 15 -2.87 -10.14 1.19
C ALA A 15 -2.48 -9.38 2.46
N ILE A 16 -3.37 -9.26 3.45
CA ILE A 16 -3.07 -8.63 4.74
C ILE A 16 -1.94 -9.38 5.46
N LEU A 17 -1.97 -10.71 5.46
CA LEU A 17 -0.87 -11.52 6.00
C LEU A 17 0.45 -11.26 5.26
N ALA A 18 0.43 -11.19 3.93
CA ALA A 18 1.61 -10.86 3.14
C ALA A 18 2.13 -9.44 3.42
N MET A 19 1.24 -8.47 3.64
CA MET A 19 1.59 -7.10 4.04
C MET A 19 2.19 -7.06 5.46
N ALA A 20 1.69 -7.86 6.38
CA ALA A 20 2.26 -7.99 7.72
C ALA A 20 3.68 -8.59 7.67
N ILE A 21 3.91 -9.61 6.83
CA ILE A 21 5.25 -10.16 6.58
C ILE A 21 6.17 -9.09 5.98
N TYR A 22 5.68 -8.32 5.01
CA TYR A 22 6.42 -7.19 4.43
C TYR A 22 6.80 -6.16 5.51
N GLY A 23 5.85 -5.71 6.31
CA GLY A 23 6.07 -4.72 7.37
C GLY A 23 7.06 -5.21 8.43
N GLY A 24 6.89 -6.45 8.89
CA GLY A 24 7.80 -7.09 9.84
C GLY A 24 9.21 -7.27 9.29
N ALA A 25 9.35 -7.74 8.03
CA ALA A 25 10.65 -7.87 7.38
C ALA A 25 11.33 -6.52 7.17
N SER A 26 10.56 -5.48 6.82
CA SER A 26 11.10 -4.13 6.64
C SER A 26 11.53 -3.51 7.97
N ALA A 27 10.77 -3.70 9.04
CA ALA A 27 11.17 -3.32 10.40
C ALA A 27 12.40 -4.13 10.86
N GLY A 28 12.49 -5.41 10.50
CA GLY A 28 13.68 -6.23 10.72
C GLY A 28 14.92 -5.64 10.06
N LEU A 29 14.83 -5.19 8.81
CA LEU A 29 15.93 -4.49 8.14
C LEU A 29 16.35 -3.23 8.89
N ALA A 30 15.40 -2.45 9.41
CA ALA A 30 15.71 -1.28 10.24
C ALA A 30 16.40 -1.67 11.55
N TYR A 31 15.96 -2.77 12.18
CA TYR A 31 16.59 -3.32 13.39
C TYR A 31 18.06 -3.73 13.15
N LEU A 32 18.36 -4.30 11.97
CA LEU A 32 19.71 -4.74 11.60
C LEU A 32 20.72 -3.59 11.46
N ILE A 33 20.28 -2.34 11.33
CA ILE A 33 21.19 -1.19 11.30
C ILE A 33 22.02 -1.14 12.59
N LYS A 34 21.38 -1.32 13.76
CA LYS A 34 22.07 -1.24 15.06
C LYS A 34 23.26 -2.24 15.19
N PRO A 35 23.08 -3.56 15.00
CA PRO A 35 24.20 -4.51 15.10
C PRO A 35 25.26 -4.31 14.03
N ILE A 36 24.90 -3.80 12.83
CA ILE A 36 25.91 -3.46 11.81
C ILE A 36 26.85 -2.37 12.32
N PHE A 37 26.31 -1.32 12.95
CA PHE A 37 27.10 -0.21 13.49
C PHE A 37 27.82 -0.54 14.80
N ASP A 38 27.20 -1.32 15.69
CA ASP A 38 27.73 -1.56 17.04
C ASP A 38 28.64 -2.80 17.14
N GLU A 39 28.39 -3.85 16.35
CA GLU A 39 29.09 -5.14 16.44
C GLU A 39 29.97 -5.39 15.22
N VAL A 40 29.40 -5.23 14.02
CA VAL A 40 30.07 -5.65 12.77
C VAL A 40 31.18 -4.68 12.37
N LEU A 41 30.92 -3.37 12.37
CA LEU A 41 31.90 -2.35 12.03
C LEU A 41 33.06 -2.24 13.05
N PRO A 42 32.84 -2.31 14.38
CA PRO A 42 33.91 -2.11 15.36
C PRO A 42 34.66 -3.40 15.72
N LYS A 43 33.99 -4.55 15.77
CA LYS A 43 34.58 -5.81 16.31
C LYS A 43 34.85 -6.86 15.24
N GLY A 44 34.25 -6.77 14.06
CA GLY A 44 34.40 -7.75 12.98
C GLY A 44 33.83 -9.15 13.29
N GLU A 45 33.22 -9.34 14.46
CA GLU A 45 32.57 -10.58 14.87
C GLU A 45 31.15 -10.67 14.27
N SER A 46 30.63 -11.89 14.08
CA SER A 46 29.27 -12.16 13.61
C SER A 46 28.88 -11.69 12.20
N PHE A 47 29.84 -11.29 11.36
CA PHE A 47 29.63 -10.80 9.99
C PHE A 47 28.75 -11.74 9.14
N GLY A 48 29.01 -13.06 9.22
CA GLY A 48 28.26 -14.06 8.46
C GLY A 48 26.78 -14.13 8.85
N ILE A 49 26.49 -14.15 10.16
CA ILE A 49 25.12 -14.26 10.68
C ILE A 49 24.31 -13.02 10.27
N VAL A 50 24.89 -11.83 10.43
CA VAL A 50 24.21 -10.56 10.06
C VAL A 50 23.91 -10.50 8.56
N ILE A 51 24.83 -10.95 7.70
CA ILE A 51 24.58 -11.02 6.25
C ILE A 51 23.47 -12.02 5.91
N PHE A 52 23.51 -13.23 6.47
CA PHE A 52 22.47 -14.22 6.21
C PHE A 52 21.09 -13.73 6.69
N THR A 53 21.03 -13.08 7.85
CA THR A 53 19.79 -12.45 8.34
C THR A 53 19.35 -11.31 7.43
N LEU A 54 20.26 -10.46 6.96
CA LEU A 54 19.94 -9.34 6.06
C LEU A 54 19.36 -9.85 4.73
N ILE A 55 20.00 -10.84 4.12
CA ILE A 55 19.50 -11.47 2.89
C ILE A 55 18.13 -12.12 3.14
N GLY A 56 17.97 -12.83 4.25
CA GLY A 56 16.69 -13.43 4.64
C GLY A 56 15.57 -12.39 4.80
N CYS A 57 15.86 -11.26 5.46
CA CYS A 57 14.92 -10.15 5.60
C CYS A 57 14.58 -9.50 4.26
N TYR A 58 15.55 -9.28 3.37
CA TYR A 58 15.29 -8.77 2.02
C TYR A 58 14.43 -9.72 1.18
N LEU A 59 14.70 -11.03 1.27
CA LEU A 59 13.89 -12.05 0.60
C LEU A 59 12.45 -12.05 1.14
N LEU A 60 12.27 -12.07 2.46
CA LEU A 60 10.94 -12.03 3.08
C LEU A 60 10.19 -10.74 2.72
N LYS A 61 10.88 -9.60 2.72
CA LYS A 61 10.32 -8.32 2.29
C LYS A 61 9.91 -8.36 0.83
N GLY A 62 10.76 -8.88 -0.06
CA GLY A 62 10.48 -9.01 -1.49
C GLY A 62 9.30 -9.94 -1.77
N VAL A 63 9.26 -11.11 -1.14
CA VAL A 63 8.16 -12.07 -1.27
C VAL A 63 6.86 -11.50 -0.72
N GLY A 64 6.88 -10.89 0.47
CA GLY A 64 5.71 -10.23 1.06
C GLY A 64 5.17 -9.10 0.17
N ALA A 65 6.06 -8.27 -0.37
CA ALA A 65 5.71 -7.23 -1.33
C ALA A 65 5.06 -7.82 -2.59
N TYR A 66 5.70 -8.79 -3.23
CA TYR A 66 5.19 -9.40 -4.45
C TYR A 66 3.82 -10.07 -4.25
N VAL A 67 3.69 -10.91 -3.22
CA VAL A 67 2.45 -11.63 -2.93
C VAL A 67 1.32 -10.67 -2.59
N SER A 68 1.57 -9.65 -1.76
CA SER A 68 0.56 -8.65 -1.42
C SER A 68 0.09 -7.89 -2.66
N THR A 69 1.00 -7.42 -3.51
CA THR A 69 0.68 -6.70 -4.75
C THR A 69 -0.05 -7.60 -5.74
N TYR A 70 0.38 -8.85 -5.92
CA TYR A 70 -0.27 -9.79 -6.84
C TYR A 70 -1.72 -10.10 -6.43
N LEU A 71 -1.93 -10.45 -5.15
CA LEU A 71 -3.26 -10.77 -4.63
C LEU A 71 -4.19 -9.56 -4.72
N MET A 72 -3.70 -8.37 -4.35
CA MET A 72 -4.51 -7.16 -4.38
C MET A 72 -4.79 -6.65 -5.77
N THR A 73 -3.82 -6.68 -6.68
CA THR A 73 -4.06 -6.35 -8.09
C THR A 73 -5.14 -7.25 -8.67
N GLY A 74 -5.09 -8.55 -8.37
CA GLY A 74 -6.11 -9.51 -8.78
C GLY A 74 -7.50 -9.22 -8.21
N VAL A 75 -7.59 -8.77 -6.95
CA VAL A 75 -8.87 -8.35 -6.34
C VAL A 75 -9.39 -7.07 -7.00
N GLY A 76 -8.52 -6.07 -7.20
CA GLY A 76 -8.88 -4.81 -7.83
C GLY A 76 -9.37 -4.97 -9.27
N GLN A 77 -8.70 -5.81 -10.08
CA GLN A 77 -9.15 -6.14 -11.44
C GLN A 77 -10.56 -6.73 -11.45
N ARG A 78 -10.89 -7.61 -10.51
CA ARG A 78 -12.22 -8.23 -10.43
C ARG A 78 -13.29 -7.25 -9.99
N VAL A 79 -12.99 -6.39 -9.00
CA VAL A 79 -13.91 -5.31 -8.60
C VAL A 79 -14.22 -4.41 -9.79
N VAL A 80 -13.22 -4.10 -10.61
CA VAL A 80 -13.38 -3.26 -11.81
C VAL A 80 -14.20 -3.96 -12.87
N MET A 81 -13.97 -5.25 -13.09
CA MET A 81 -14.78 -6.07 -13.99
C MET A 81 -16.26 -6.06 -13.58
N ASP A 82 -16.54 -6.19 -12.28
CA ASP A 82 -17.92 -6.15 -11.75
C ASP A 82 -18.56 -4.77 -11.95
N ILE A 83 -17.79 -3.69 -11.73
CA ILE A 83 -18.25 -2.31 -12.01
C ILE A 83 -18.54 -2.12 -13.50
N ARG A 84 -17.66 -2.59 -14.40
CA ARG A 84 -17.86 -2.51 -15.85
C ARG A 84 -19.11 -3.25 -16.28
N ASN A 85 -19.30 -4.48 -15.80
CA ASN A 85 -20.48 -5.29 -16.13
C ASN A 85 -21.78 -4.63 -15.64
N THR A 86 -21.77 -4.07 -14.42
CA THR A 86 -22.93 -3.37 -13.85
C THR A 86 -23.26 -2.09 -14.62
N LEU A 87 -22.25 -1.28 -14.94
CA LEU A 87 -22.43 -0.05 -15.73
C LEU A 87 -22.93 -0.37 -17.13
N PHE A 88 -22.33 -1.36 -17.80
CA PHE A 88 -22.73 -1.77 -19.14
C PHE A 88 -24.19 -2.25 -19.18
N GLY A 89 -24.58 -3.10 -18.23
CA GLY A 89 -25.97 -3.57 -18.10
C GLY A 89 -26.96 -2.43 -17.85
N HIS A 90 -26.56 -1.40 -17.09
CA HIS A 90 -27.41 -0.23 -16.85
C HIS A 90 -27.54 0.67 -18.09
N ILE A 91 -26.45 0.85 -18.85
CA ILE A 91 -26.45 1.66 -20.07
C ILE A 91 -27.30 1.01 -21.16
N VAL A 92 -27.17 -0.30 -21.38
CA VAL A 92 -27.93 -1.02 -22.42
C VAL A 92 -29.44 -0.99 -22.15
N ARG A 93 -29.87 -0.84 -20.90
CA ARG A 93 -31.29 -0.74 -20.51
C ARG A 93 -31.85 0.68 -20.52
N GLN A 94 -31.07 1.68 -20.93
CA GLN A 94 -31.55 3.07 -20.95
C GLN A 94 -32.42 3.41 -22.16
N SER A 95 -33.30 4.40 -21.97
CA SER A 95 -34.26 4.82 -22.99
C SER A 95 -33.59 5.48 -24.20
N VAL A 96 -34.22 5.38 -25.37
CA VAL A 96 -33.74 6.00 -26.62
C VAL A 96 -33.61 7.53 -26.48
N ALA A 97 -34.45 8.17 -25.66
CA ALA A 97 -34.37 9.60 -25.34
C ALA A 97 -33.11 9.99 -24.54
N PHE A 98 -32.56 9.07 -23.73
CA PHE A 98 -31.29 9.27 -23.05
C PHE A 98 -30.11 9.29 -24.05
N PHE A 99 -30.18 8.45 -25.09
CA PHE A 99 -29.17 8.41 -26.16
C PHE A 99 -29.30 9.57 -27.15
N SER A 100 -30.49 10.15 -27.35
CA SER A 100 -30.66 11.31 -28.26
C SER A 100 -30.24 12.65 -27.63
N SER A 101 -30.19 12.75 -26.29
CA SER A 101 -29.89 13.99 -25.57
C SER A 101 -28.41 14.15 -25.16
N ARG A 102 -27.57 13.11 -25.32
CA ARG A 102 -26.14 13.16 -24.96
C ARG A 102 -25.26 12.51 -26.02
N THR A 103 -24.15 13.16 -26.36
CA THR A 103 -23.16 12.64 -27.31
C THR A 103 -22.53 11.34 -26.81
N THR A 104 -22.69 10.27 -27.58
CA THR A 104 -22.18 8.91 -27.29
C THR A 104 -20.69 8.90 -26.93
N GLY A 105 -19.89 9.79 -27.54
CA GLY A 105 -18.45 9.93 -27.25
C GLY A 105 -18.12 10.40 -25.83
N ARG A 106 -18.96 11.24 -25.21
CA ARG A 106 -18.72 11.72 -23.83
C ARG A 106 -19.09 10.67 -22.78
N LEU A 107 -20.06 9.81 -23.09
CA LEU A 107 -20.40 8.63 -22.30
C LEU A 107 -19.27 7.59 -22.36
N MET A 108 -18.76 7.26 -23.55
CA MET A 108 -17.65 6.32 -23.71
C MET A 108 -16.35 6.82 -23.04
N SER A 109 -16.04 8.11 -23.14
CA SER A 109 -14.87 8.69 -22.46
C SER A 109 -14.97 8.59 -20.93
N ARG A 110 -16.14 8.88 -20.34
CA ARG A 110 -16.36 8.72 -18.89
C ARG A 110 -16.29 7.27 -18.45
N ILE A 111 -16.89 6.35 -19.20
CA ILE A 111 -16.84 4.92 -18.85
C ILE A 111 -15.41 4.42 -18.88
N THR A 112 -14.61 4.79 -19.88
CA THR A 112 -13.23 4.29 -19.95
C THR A 112 -12.32 4.98 -18.93
N ASN A 113 -12.34 6.32 -18.86
CA ASN A 113 -11.45 7.07 -17.99
C ASN A 113 -11.82 6.98 -16.52
N ASP A 114 -13.11 7.16 -16.16
CA ASP A 114 -13.52 7.15 -14.76
C ASP A 114 -13.39 5.73 -14.19
N VAL A 115 -13.74 4.69 -14.97
CA VAL A 115 -13.55 3.31 -14.52
C VAL A 115 -12.08 2.96 -14.40
N HIS A 116 -11.21 3.47 -15.29
CA HIS A 116 -9.77 3.26 -15.14
C HIS A 116 -9.19 4.01 -13.93
N GLN A 117 -9.65 5.22 -13.63
CA GLN A 117 -9.25 5.93 -12.41
C GLN A 117 -9.73 5.22 -11.15
N VAL A 118 -10.98 4.76 -11.13
CA VAL A 118 -11.52 3.95 -10.02
C VAL A 118 -10.72 2.64 -9.88
N GLN A 119 -10.34 2.01 -11.00
CA GLN A 119 -9.45 0.84 -11.00
C GLN A 119 -8.12 1.15 -10.32
N GLN A 120 -7.44 2.22 -10.72
CA GLN A 120 -6.15 2.61 -10.15
C GLN A 120 -6.26 2.91 -8.65
N ALA A 121 -7.25 3.71 -8.26
CA ALA A 121 -7.47 4.08 -6.87
C ALA A 121 -7.70 2.86 -5.96
N VAL A 122 -8.51 1.89 -6.42
CA VAL A 122 -8.85 0.70 -5.62
C VAL A 122 -7.76 -0.37 -5.65
N SER A 123 -7.11 -0.57 -6.81
CA SER A 123 -6.18 -1.71 -7.02
C SER A 123 -4.74 -1.41 -6.64
N VAL A 124 -4.34 -0.13 -6.68
CA VAL A 124 -2.94 0.28 -6.47
C VAL A 124 -2.88 1.22 -5.27
N THR A 125 -3.53 2.38 -5.35
CA THR A 125 -3.38 3.42 -4.32
C THR A 125 -3.84 2.97 -2.94
N LEU A 126 -5.02 2.38 -2.84
CA LEU A 126 -5.55 1.89 -1.56
C LEU A 126 -4.67 0.78 -0.96
N VAL A 127 -4.09 -0.04 -1.82
CA VAL A 127 -3.26 -1.19 -1.46
C VAL A 127 -1.92 -0.73 -0.92
N ASP A 128 -1.27 0.19 -1.62
CA ASP A 128 -0.03 0.79 -1.19
C ASP A 128 -0.23 1.55 0.12
N LEU A 129 -1.31 2.32 0.26
CA LEU A 129 -1.66 2.98 1.52
C LEU A 129 -1.81 1.99 2.67
N LEU A 130 -2.51 0.87 2.48
CA LEU A 130 -2.67 -0.16 3.51
C LEU A 130 -1.34 -0.84 3.85
N ARG A 131 -0.52 -1.16 2.84
CA ARG A 131 0.78 -1.79 3.07
C ARG A 131 1.75 -0.87 3.81
N GLU A 132 1.86 0.38 3.34
CA GLU A 132 2.78 1.35 3.93
C GLU A 132 2.31 1.82 5.31
N SER A 133 1.01 1.89 5.57
CA SER A 133 0.50 2.14 6.93
C SER A 133 0.80 1.00 7.90
N LEU A 134 0.67 -0.26 7.47
CA LEU A 134 1.09 -1.42 8.28
C LEU A 134 2.59 -1.41 8.56
N ALA A 135 3.41 -1.09 7.54
CA ALA A 135 4.85 -0.95 7.72
C ALA A 135 5.20 0.21 8.67
N LEU A 136 4.49 1.34 8.57
CA LEU A 136 4.65 2.48 9.46
C LEU A 136 4.34 2.10 10.91
N VAL A 137 3.28 1.34 11.16
CA VAL A 137 2.97 0.82 12.50
C VAL A 137 4.07 -0.11 13.00
N ALA A 138 4.63 -0.96 12.14
CA ALA A 138 5.74 -1.83 12.52
C ALA A 138 6.99 -1.03 12.90
N TYR A 139 7.35 0.02 12.13
CA TYR A 139 8.46 0.91 12.48
C TYR A 139 8.21 1.70 13.75
N ALA A 140 7.00 2.24 13.93
CA ALA A 140 6.63 2.96 15.15
C ALA A 140 6.78 2.04 16.37
N SER A 141 6.22 0.83 16.29
CA SER A 141 6.34 -0.17 17.36
C SER A 141 7.81 -0.50 17.68
N LEU A 142 8.66 -0.63 16.65
CA LEU A 142 10.09 -0.84 16.81
C LEU A 142 10.79 0.33 17.51
N LEU A 143 10.45 1.57 17.15
CA LEU A 143 11.00 2.77 17.77
C LEU A 143 10.61 2.87 19.25
N PHE A 144 9.33 2.63 19.56
CA PHE A 144 8.86 2.60 20.95
C PHE A 144 9.54 1.50 21.78
N TYR A 145 9.88 0.37 21.16
CA TYR A 145 10.65 -0.70 21.82
C TYR A 145 12.09 -0.28 22.13
N TYR A 146 12.73 0.49 21.25
CA TYR A 146 14.10 0.95 21.44
C TYR A 146 14.24 2.10 22.44
N ASP A 147 13.51 3.19 22.22
CA ASP A 147 13.53 4.36 23.10
C ASP A 147 12.25 5.17 22.92
N VAL A 148 11.39 5.11 23.95
CA VAL A 148 10.10 5.82 23.98
C VAL A 148 10.29 7.33 23.90
N ARG A 149 11.38 7.88 24.46
CA ARG A 149 11.61 9.33 24.52
C ARG A 149 11.98 9.86 23.15
N LEU A 150 12.89 9.17 22.45
CA LEU A 150 13.25 9.51 21.06
C LEU A 150 12.05 9.31 20.12
N ALA A 151 11.28 8.24 20.30
CA ALA A 151 10.07 7.99 19.51
C ALA A 151 9.06 9.14 19.62
N LEU A 152 8.78 9.62 20.83
CA LEU A 152 7.88 10.77 21.05
C LEU A 152 8.41 12.07 20.44
N VAL A 153 9.71 12.33 20.55
CA VAL A 153 10.34 13.49 19.90
C VAL A 153 10.21 13.41 18.38
N CYS A 154 10.48 12.26 17.77
CA CYS A 154 10.32 12.07 16.33
C CYS A 154 8.86 12.20 15.88
N MET A 155 7.92 11.64 16.65
CA MET A 155 6.49 11.64 16.31
C MET A 155 5.86 13.04 16.41
N THR A 156 6.39 13.90 17.29
CA THR A 156 5.99 15.31 17.41
C THR A 156 6.77 16.23 16.46
N GLY A 157 8.06 15.96 16.25
CA GLY A 157 8.93 16.76 15.38
C GLY A 157 8.60 16.61 13.90
N ALA A 158 8.31 15.39 13.42
CA ALA A 158 7.96 15.14 12.03
C ALA A 158 6.77 15.99 11.53
N PRO A 159 5.58 16.00 12.17
CA PRO A 159 4.46 16.84 11.73
C PRO A 159 4.77 18.33 11.84
N LEU A 160 5.57 18.75 12.82
CA LEU A 160 5.95 20.15 13.01
C LEU A 160 6.85 20.67 11.88
N VAL A 161 7.73 19.83 11.32
CA VAL A 161 8.56 20.15 10.16
C VAL A 161 7.78 20.00 8.83
N ILE A 162 6.93 18.99 8.72
CA ILE A 162 6.14 18.73 7.50
C ILE A 162 5.09 19.84 7.28
N TYR A 163 4.42 20.30 8.34
CA TYR A 163 3.36 21.32 8.24
C TYR A 163 3.79 22.60 7.50
N PRO A 164 4.89 23.30 7.87
CA PRO A 164 5.34 24.48 7.16
C PRO A 164 5.84 24.16 5.75
N LEU A 165 6.45 22.99 5.55
CA LEU A 165 6.97 22.57 4.25
C LEU A 165 5.85 22.36 3.24
N VAL A 166 4.74 21.72 3.65
CA VAL A 166 3.53 21.59 2.83
C VAL A 166 2.90 22.96 2.56
N ARG A 167 2.85 23.84 3.58
CA ARG A 167 2.29 25.19 3.44
C ARG A 167 3.09 26.07 2.48
N LEU A 168 4.41 25.91 2.43
CA LEU A 168 5.30 26.57 1.48
C LEU A 168 5.16 25.96 0.08
N GLY A 169 5.10 24.63 -0.03
CA GLY A 169 4.93 23.94 -1.30
C GLY A 169 3.59 24.22 -2.00
N GLN A 170 2.54 24.57 -1.24
CA GLN A 170 1.25 25.01 -1.80
C GLN A 170 1.23 26.48 -2.24
N ARG A 171 2.27 27.26 -1.91
CA ARG A 171 2.41 28.67 -2.30
C ARG A 171 3.25 28.88 -3.55
N VAL A 172 3.86 27.82 -4.09
CA VAL A 172 4.60 27.79 -5.36
C VAL A 172 3.73 27.11 -6.41
#